data_AF-A0A2V6CXU7-F1
#
_entry.id   AF-A0A2V6CXU7-F1
#
_cell.length_a   1.000
_cell.length_b   1.000
_cell.length_c   1.000
_cell.angle_alpha   90.00
_cell.angle_beta   90.00
_cell.angle_gamma   90.00
#
_symmetry.space_group_name_H-M   'P 1'
#
loop_
_entity.id
_entity.type
_entity.pdbx_description
1 polymer ?
#
loop_
_entity_poly.entity_id
_entity_poly.type
_entity_poly.pdbx_seq_one_letter_code
_entity_poly.pdbx_strand_id
1 'polypeptide(L)'
;IVGTRRMIVYDDLQPLEKIRIYDVRVDRPPHYDTFAEFHYSYHYGDSYIPHIQQEEPLKVECQHFIDCIESGMEPTTSGRSGLELVTILEAATASLKANGAPLNFLRKRDDGVVPPRQKQSRGAVQVGPLAV
;
A
#
# COMPACT_ATOMS: atom_id res chain seq x y z
N ILE A 1 -7.48 -12.79 10.11
CA ILE A 1 -8.79 -12.82 9.40
C ILE A 1 -9.28 -14.26 9.34
N VAL A 2 -10.50 -14.54 9.78
CA VAL A 2 -11.09 -15.90 9.75
C VAL A 2 -12.18 -15.95 8.70
N GLY A 3 -12.02 -16.79 7.68
CA GLY A 3 -13.03 -17.06 6.66
C GLY A 3 -13.77 -18.36 6.93
N THR A 4 -14.80 -18.66 6.12
CA THR A 4 -15.62 -19.87 6.28
C THR A 4 -14.83 -21.16 6.11
N ARG A 5 -13.82 -21.16 5.23
CA ARG A 5 -13.04 -22.36 4.88
C ARG A 5 -11.60 -22.33 5.37
N ARG A 6 -11.05 -21.13 5.59
CA ARG A 6 -9.63 -20.93 5.90
C ARG A 6 -9.45 -19.71 6.78
N MET A 7 -8.36 -19.71 7.54
CA MET A 7 -7.91 -18.59 8.35
C MET A 7 -6.58 -18.06 7.82
N ILE A 8 -6.42 -16.73 7.79
CA ILE A 8 -5.16 -16.07 7.45
C ILE A 8 -4.69 -15.27 8.65
N VAL A 9 -3.44 -15.47 9.02
CA VAL A 9 -2.73 -14.65 10.01
C VAL A 9 -1.69 -13.83 9.27
N TYR A 10 -1.71 -12.51 9.52
CA TYR A 10 -0.66 -11.58 9.11
C TYR A 10 0.07 -11.12 10.37
N ASP A 11 1.38 -11.28 10.38
CA ASP A 11 2.28 -10.84 11.45
C ASP A 11 3.37 -9.97 10.82
N ASP A 12 3.32 -8.67 11.10
CA ASP A 12 4.23 -7.67 10.55
C ASP A 12 5.59 -7.64 11.26
N LEU A 13 5.68 -8.20 12.46
CA LEU A 13 6.91 -8.32 13.24
C LEU A 13 7.79 -9.47 12.78
N GLN A 14 7.20 -10.47 12.11
CA GLN A 14 7.93 -11.60 11.53
C GLN A 14 8.77 -11.14 10.32
N PRO A 15 10.10 -11.34 10.30
CA PRO A 15 10.93 -10.94 9.16
C PRO A 15 10.63 -11.73 7.88
N LEU A 16 10.32 -13.02 8.04
CA LEU A 16 9.90 -13.95 6.99
C LEU A 16 8.54 -14.54 7.37
N GLU A 17 7.85 -15.18 6.42
CA GLU A 17 6.59 -15.89 6.73
C GLU A 17 5.47 -15.00 7.31
N LYS A 18 5.47 -13.71 6.96
CA LYS A 18 4.48 -12.71 7.41
C LYS A 18 3.04 -13.13 7.23
N ILE A 19 2.76 -14.01 6.27
CA ILE A 19 1.43 -14.54 6.00
C ILE A 19 1.46 -16.04 6.25
N ARG A 20 0.54 -16.51 7.09
CA ARG A 20 0.29 -17.95 7.28
C ARG A 20 -1.18 -18.25 7.03
N ILE A 21 -1.43 -19.21 6.13
CA ILE A 21 -2.77 -19.66 5.76
C ILE A 21 -3.01 -21.01 6.41
N TYR A 22 -4.08 -21.12 7.18
CA TYR A 22 -4.50 -22.33 7.83
C TYR A 22 -5.77 -22.87 7.17
N ASP A 23 -5.77 -24.13 6.79
CA ASP A 23 -6.96 -24.85 6.36
C ASP A 23 -7.76 -25.34 7.59
N VAL A 24 -8.16 -24.40 8.43
CA VAL A 24 -9.03 -24.64 9.58
C VAL A 24 -10.42 -24.11 9.26
N ARG A 25 -11.42 -24.98 9.36
CA ARG A 25 -12.82 -24.62 9.17
C ARG A 25 -13.70 -25.26 10.23
N VAL A 26 -14.84 -24.61 10.44
CA VAL A 26 -15.90 -25.08 11.32
C VAL A 26 -17.11 -25.33 10.44
N ASP A 27 -17.44 -26.60 10.24
CA ASP A 27 -18.60 -26.98 9.46
C ASP A 27 -19.84 -26.90 10.38
N ARG A 28 -20.81 -26.06 9.99
CA ARG A 28 -22.10 -25.98 10.68
C ARG A 28 -22.96 -27.18 10.26
N PRO A 29 -23.42 -28.01 11.21
CA PRO A 29 -24.39 -29.04 10.88
C PRO A 29 -25.70 -28.41 10.35
N PRO A 30 -26.44 -29.11 9.47
CA PRO A 30 -27.79 -28.69 9.07
C PRO A 30 -28.72 -28.60 10.28
N HIS A 31 -29.85 -27.91 10.12
CA HIS A 31 -30.82 -27.63 11.20
C HIS A 31 -31.05 -28.85 12.10
N TYR A 32 -30.85 -28.64 13.41
CA TYR A 32 -31.00 -29.62 14.48
C TYR A 32 -32.20 -29.21 15.32
N ASP A 33 -33.03 -30.19 15.69
CA ASP A 33 -34.26 -29.95 16.45
C ASP A 33 -34.01 -29.97 17.97
N THR A 34 -32.85 -30.46 18.41
CA THR A 34 -32.49 -30.54 19.84
C THR A 34 -31.08 -30.04 20.13
N PHE A 35 -30.89 -29.41 21.30
CA PHE A 35 -29.60 -28.86 21.76
C PHE A 35 -28.49 -29.93 21.85
N ALA A 36 -28.86 -31.19 22.11
CA ALA A 36 -27.93 -32.32 22.21
C ALA A 36 -27.30 -32.74 20.87
N GLU A 37 -27.86 -32.31 19.73
CA GLU A 37 -27.36 -32.64 18.39
C GLU A 37 -26.35 -31.60 17.86
N PHE A 38 -26.09 -30.53 18.60
CA PHE A 38 -25.23 -29.44 18.17
C PHE A 38 -23.74 -29.74 18.38
N HIS A 39 -23.16 -30.52 17.49
CA HIS A 39 -21.72 -30.79 17.48
C HIS A 39 -21.05 -30.03 16.33
N TYR A 40 -20.33 -28.95 16.64
CA TYR A 40 -19.46 -28.31 15.66
C TYR A 40 -18.35 -29.29 15.26
N SER A 41 -18.22 -29.54 13.96
CA SER A 41 -17.13 -30.35 13.41
C SER A 41 -15.96 -29.42 13.09
N TYR A 42 -14.88 -29.55 13.87
CA TYR A 42 -13.62 -28.87 13.62
C TYR A 42 -12.81 -29.68 12.62
N HIS A 43 -12.48 -29.08 11.49
CA HIS A 43 -11.55 -29.65 10.53
C HIS A 43 -10.22 -28.92 10.62
N TYR A 44 -9.16 -29.69 10.83
CA TYR A 44 -7.77 -29.24 10.85
C TYR A 44 -7.06 -29.83 9.63
N GLY A 45 -6.88 -29.01 8.60
CA GLY A 45 -6.04 -29.33 7.45
C GLY A 45 -4.64 -28.74 7.58
N ASP A 46 -3.91 -28.72 6.46
CA ASP A 46 -2.54 -28.22 6.40
C ASP A 46 -2.46 -26.70 6.62
N SER A 47 -1.25 -26.24 6.96
CA SER A 47 -0.89 -24.83 6.89
C SER A 47 0.11 -24.60 5.77
N TYR A 48 -0.06 -23.51 5.03
CA TYR A 48 0.84 -23.10 3.97
C TYR A 48 1.27 -21.64 4.15
N ILE A 49 2.55 -21.40 3.90
CA ILE A 49 3.19 -20.10 4.01
C ILE A 49 3.62 -19.71 2.60
N PRO A 50 2.96 -18.73 1.97
CA PRO A 50 3.38 -18.26 0.66
C PRO A 50 4.77 -17.61 0.75
N HIS A 51 5.60 -17.89 -0.24
CA HIS A 51 6.80 -17.11 -0.45
C HIS A 51 6.42 -15.70 -0.91
N ILE A 52 6.88 -14.70 -0.17
CA ILE A 52 6.71 -13.28 -0.51
C ILE A 52 8.11 -12.76 -0.79
N GLN A 53 8.34 -12.28 -2.00
CA GLN A 53 9.59 -11.61 -2.34
C GLN A 53 9.72 -10.36 -1.49
N GLN A 54 10.80 -10.30 -0.71
CA GLN A 54 11.14 -9.13 0.08
C GLN A 54 12.19 -8.33 -0.69
N GLU A 55 11.85 -7.09 -1.01
CA GLU A 55 12.80 -6.12 -1.52
C GLU A 55 13.08 -5.09 -0.42
N GLU A 56 14.29 -4.54 -0.39
CA GLU A 56 14.62 -3.49 0.56
C GLU A 56 13.78 -2.24 0.23
N PRO A 57 12.85 -1.81 1.09
CA PRO A 57 11.89 -0.77 0.72
C PRO A 57 12.57 0.56 0.34
N LEU A 58 13.61 0.96 1.08
CA LEU A 58 14.31 2.21 0.81
C LEU A 58 15.00 2.20 -0.56
N LYS A 59 15.58 1.06 -0.97
CA LYS A 59 16.17 0.90 -2.29
C LYS A 59 15.14 1.06 -3.40
N VAL A 60 13.97 0.41 -3.25
CA VAL A 60 12.88 0.49 -4.24
C VAL A 60 12.39 1.94 -4.38
N GLU A 61 12.19 2.63 -3.26
CA GLU A 61 11.78 4.04 -3.25
C GLU A 61 12.83 4.95 -3.89
N CYS A 62 14.12 4.80 -3.54
CA CYS A 62 15.20 5.58 -4.14
C CYS A 62 15.34 5.32 -5.65
N GLN A 63 15.14 4.08 -6.09
CA GLN A 63 15.15 3.75 -7.52
C GLN A 63 13.98 4.41 -8.25
N HIS A 64 12.76 4.29 -7.72
CA HIS A 64 11.57 4.92 -8.28
C HIS A 64 11.71 6.44 -8.39
N PHE A 65 12.34 7.09 -7.40
CA PHE A 65 12.65 8.51 -7.44
C PHE A 65 13.57 8.89 -8.61
N ILE A 66 14.65 8.13 -8.83
CA ILE A 66 15.57 8.34 -9.96
C ILE A 66 14.83 8.12 -11.28
N ASP A 67 14.06 7.03 -11.39
CA ASP A 67 13.31 6.69 -12.59
C ASP A 67 12.32 7.80 -12.96
N CYS A 68 11.66 8.43 -11.98
CA CYS A 68 10.79 9.58 -12.17
C CYS A 68 11.54 10.80 -12.72
N ILE A 69 12.76 11.07 -12.24
CA ILE A 69 13.59 12.18 -12.74
C ILE A 69 14.03 11.93 -14.18
N GLU A 70 14.47 10.71 -14.50
CA GLU A 70 15.02 10.38 -15.81
C GLU A 70 13.93 10.26 -16.90
N SER A 71 12.80 9.64 -16.57
CA SER A 71 11.70 9.43 -17.50
C SER A 71 10.71 10.59 -17.56
N GLY A 72 10.68 11.44 -16.52
CA GLY A 72 9.67 12.47 -16.36
C GLY A 72 8.27 11.93 -16.07
N MET A 73 8.15 10.67 -15.63
CA MET A 73 6.87 10.10 -15.20
C MET A 73 6.38 10.73 -13.88
N GLU A 74 5.07 10.71 -13.70
CA GLU A 74 4.46 11.15 -12.44
C GLU A 74 4.74 10.12 -11.33
N PRO A 75 5.30 10.53 -10.18
CA PRO A 75 5.54 9.60 -9.08
C PRO A 75 4.22 9.15 -8.45
N THR A 76 4.14 7.87 -8.07
CA THR A 76 3.03 7.29 -7.29
C THR A 76 2.65 8.12 -6.07
N THR A 77 3.65 8.74 -5.42
CA THR A 77 3.50 9.61 -4.26
C THR A 77 4.04 11.01 -4.58
N SER A 78 3.18 11.85 -5.17
CA SER A 78 3.54 13.21 -5.55
C SER A 78 3.53 14.19 -4.36
N GLY A 79 4.22 15.33 -4.51
CA GLY A 79 4.16 16.41 -3.53
C GLY A 79 2.76 16.98 -3.32
N ARG A 80 1.87 16.88 -4.33
CA ARG A 80 0.47 17.32 -4.20
C ARG A 80 -0.35 16.38 -3.35
N SER A 81 -0.18 15.07 -3.54
CA SER A 81 -0.76 14.04 -2.69
C SER A 81 -0.28 14.22 -1.23
N GLY A 82 1.00 14.57 -1.05
CA GLY A 82 1.56 14.92 0.25
C GLY A 82 0.90 16.14 0.90
N LEU A 83 0.70 17.22 0.13
CA LEU A 83 0.00 18.43 0.61
C LEU A 83 -1.45 18.13 1.02
N GLU A 84 -2.18 17.36 0.22
CA GLU A 84 -3.55 16.96 0.54
C GLU A 84 -3.61 16.15 1.84
N LEU A 85 -2.69 15.21 2.02
CA LEU A 85 -2.60 14.40 3.23
C LEU A 85 -2.30 15.26 4.47
N VAL A 86 -1.33 16.17 4.40
CA VAL A 86 -1.02 17.08 5.51
C VAL A 86 -2.23 17.96 5.85
N THR A 87 -2.91 18.49 4.83
CA THR A 87 -4.13 19.31 5.00
C THR A 87 -5.22 18.53 5.76
N ILE A 88 -5.40 17.25 5.44
CA ILE A 88 -6.35 16.37 6.14
C ILE A 88 -5.93 16.15 7.60
N LEU A 89 -4.65 15.91 7.87
CA LEU A 89 -4.13 15.70 9.23
C LEU A 89 -4.28 16.96 10.09
N GLU A 90 -4.02 18.14 9.54
CA GLU A 90 -4.22 19.42 10.21
C GLU A 90 -5.70 19.66 10.55
N ALA A 91 -6.60 19.37 9.60
CA ALA A 91 -8.03 19.46 9.83
C ALA A 91 -8.50 18.45 10.90
N ALA A 92 -8.07 17.19 10.83
CA ALA A 92 -8.38 16.20 11.86
C ALA A 92 -7.93 16.68 13.26
N THR A 93 -6.75 17.27 13.35
CA THR A 93 -6.23 17.87 14.60
C THR A 93 -7.10 19.03 15.09
N ALA A 94 -7.52 19.92 14.19
CA ALA A 94 -8.39 21.04 14.53
C ALA A 94 -9.80 20.57 14.95
N SER A 95 -10.34 19.55 14.29
CA SER A 95 -11.62 18.92 14.64
C SER A 95 -11.58 18.32 16.05
N LEU A 96 -10.51 17.59 16.38
CA LEU A 96 -10.30 17.03 17.72
C LEU A 96 -10.30 18.13 18.80
N LYS A 97 -9.62 19.26 18.54
CA LYS A 97 -9.63 20.42 19.46
C LYS A 97 -11.00 21.08 19.60
N ALA A 98 -11.86 20.92 18.59
CA ALA A 98 -13.23 21.42 18.57
C ALA A 98 -14.26 20.33 18.98
N ASN A 99 -13.87 19.34 19.79
CA ASN A 99 -14.73 18.24 20.24
C ASN A 99 -15.35 17.43 19.10
N GLY A 100 -14.61 17.22 18.01
CA GLY A 100 -15.06 16.45 16.85
C GLY A 100 -15.98 17.22 15.90
N ALA A 101 -16.02 18.55 15.98
CA ALA A 101 -16.79 19.37 15.04
C ALA A 101 -16.33 19.13 13.58
N PRO A 102 -17.26 19.04 12.62
CA PRO A 102 -16.90 18.86 11.22
C PRO A 102 -16.18 20.10 10.68
N LEU A 103 -15.14 19.87 9.88
CA LEU A 103 -14.43 20.92 9.14
C LEU A 103 -14.68 20.75 7.66
N ASN A 104 -14.87 21.88 6.97
CA ASN A 104 -15.21 21.87 5.56
C ASN A 104 -13.96 22.15 4.71
N PHE A 105 -13.64 21.24 3.78
CA PHE A 105 -12.56 21.45 2.82
C PHE A 105 -13.11 22.16 1.59
N LEU A 106 -12.60 23.36 1.28
CA LEU A 106 -12.82 23.96 -0.03
C LEU A 106 -11.97 23.17 -1.03
N ARG A 107 -12.59 22.22 -1.72
CA ARG A 107 -11.93 21.44 -2.77
C ARG A 107 -11.56 22.36 -3.93
N LYS A 108 -10.34 22.87 -3.94
CA LYS A 108 -9.76 23.48 -5.14
C LYS A 108 -9.33 22.32 -6.05
N ARG A 109 -10.07 22.08 -7.13
CA ARG A 109 -9.63 21.15 -8.18
C ARG A 109 -8.48 21.82 -8.91
N ASP A 110 -7.26 21.60 -8.45
CA ASP A 110 -6.08 21.92 -9.23
C ASP A 110 -5.80 20.71 -10.14
N ASP A 111 -6.40 20.75 -11.34
CA ASP A 111 -6.22 19.80 -12.44
C ASP A 111 -4.82 19.95 -13.08
N GLY A 112 -3.78 20.12 -12.27
CA GLY A 112 -2.45 20.48 -12.73
C GLY A 112 -1.71 19.30 -13.32
N VAL A 113 -2.17 18.69 -14.40
CA VAL A 113 -1.30 17.80 -15.19
C VAL A 113 -0.03 18.61 -15.52
N VAL A 114 1.09 18.29 -14.87
CA VAL A 114 2.38 18.88 -15.22
C VAL A 114 2.74 18.21 -16.54
N PRO A 115 2.78 18.95 -17.66
CA PRO A 115 3.08 18.32 -18.95
C PRO A 115 4.46 17.65 -18.88
N PRO A 116 4.63 16.46 -19.49
CA PRO A 116 5.90 15.76 -19.48
C PRO A 116 6.98 16.69 -20.04
N ARG A 117 8.08 16.82 -19.30
CA ARG A 117 9.20 17.69 -19.65
C ARG A 117 9.82 17.15 -20.95
N GLN A 118 9.73 17.91 -22.04
CA GLN A 118 10.33 17.50 -23.32
C GLN A 118 11.84 17.24 -23.13
N LYS A 119 12.31 16.05 -23.55
CA LYS A 119 13.72 15.70 -23.57
C LYS A 119 14.48 16.73 -24.41
N GLN A 120 15.19 17.65 -23.76
CA GLN A 120 16.21 18.45 -24.44
C GLN A 120 17.29 17.49 -24.93
N SER A 121 17.36 17.29 -26.24
CA SER A 121 18.47 16.61 -26.88
C SER A 121 19.74 17.35 -26.50
N ARG A 122 20.57 16.78 -25.62
CA ARG A 122 21.92 17.26 -25.38
C ARG A 122 22.66 17.20 -26.72
N GLY A 123 22.88 18.36 -27.32
CA GLY A 123 23.74 18.49 -28.50
C GLY A 123 25.10 17.88 -28.20
N ALA A 124 25.62 17.12 -29.16
CA ALA A 124 26.94 16.51 -29.09
C ALA A 124 27.98 17.58 -28.72
N VAL A 125 28.65 17.41 -27.57
CA VAL A 125 29.80 18.23 -27.21
C VAL A 125 30.94 17.80 -28.12
N GLN A 126 31.22 18.62 -29.13
CA GLN A 126 32.33 18.41 -30.05
C GLN A 126 33.62 18.86 -29.36
N VAL A 127 34.40 17.88 -28.90
CA VAL A 127 35.74 18.11 -28.35
C VAL A 127 36.70 18.39 -29.51
N GLY A 128 37.14 19.65 -29.65
CA GLY A 128 38.19 20.04 -30.58
C GLY A 128 39.58 19.61 -30.09
N PRO A 129 40.55 19.36 -30.99
CA PRO A 129 41.87 18.86 -30.59
C PRO A 129 42.68 19.92 -29.84
N LEU A 130 43.36 19.49 -28.76
CA LEU A 130 44.40 20.29 -28.11
C LEU A 130 45.58 20.46 -29.07
N ALA A 131 45.89 21.70 -29.42
CA ALA A 131 47.17 22.06 -30.02
C ALA A 131 48.16 22.41 -28.91
N VAL A 132 49.32 21.73 -28.91
CA VAL A 132 50.56 22.14 -28.24
C VAL A 132 51.49 22.69 -29.32
#